data_AF-A0A2T8JEL9-F1
#
_entry.id   AF-A0A2T8JEL9-F1
#
_cell.length_a   1.000
_cell.length_b   1.000
_cell.length_c   1.000
_cell.angle_alpha   90.00
_cell.angle_beta   90.00
_cell.angle_gamma   90.00
#
_symmetry.space_group_name_H-M   'P 1'
#
loop_
_entity.id
_entity.type
_entity.pdbx_description
1 polymer ?
#
loop_
_entity_poly.entity_id
_entity_poly.type
_entity_poly.pdbx_seq_one_letter_code
_entity_poly.pdbx_strand_id
1 'polypeptide(L)'
;MYYEGHGMLHVVYFNKSGLGEWRISYRNKFVDSDTFQLEREKNEVAFVPFADGQLNATLAASVLNILRFGKAVKDSANTNVFEHAGRAFAVSENHLPYEIDINNLNTLGPYSISGAWSQPFTSHPKKIQGSGDLVIMGTNIEKPHYVLGVISSDGERLLHKVDLKFEEGKFIHDIGVTTRYNIIMDYPLRFGISRTLLQKPFIENDMNGKSRIGVMPRFGDAESIIWFDVENHCSYHLFNCFEGGNEVVVRGCRILGSVIHSDRHRVDKSKWYGRAFLQPDKDSKDFDPSLDGILFSRPYEWKLNLESGTTNEGYITSKKVAMDFPVINDKFIGIRNYMGMLKLLTH
;
A
#
# COMPACT_ATOMS: atom_id res chain seq x y z
N MET A 1 -14.72 -4.22 -10.90
CA MET A 1 -13.34 -3.81 -10.61
C MET A 1 -13.18 -3.79 -9.10
N TYR A 2 -12.20 -4.49 -8.52
CA TYR A 2 -12.19 -4.78 -7.08
C TYR A 2 -11.62 -3.64 -6.21
N TYR A 3 -10.70 -2.81 -6.75
CA TYR A 3 -9.96 -1.78 -5.97
C TYR A 3 -10.39 -0.32 -6.22
N GLU A 4 -11.23 -0.03 -7.22
CA GLU A 4 -11.81 1.32 -7.43
C GLU A 4 -13.25 1.42 -6.91
N GLY A 5 -13.69 0.52 -6.02
CA GLY A 5 -15.00 0.61 -5.39
C GLY A 5 -15.05 1.65 -4.26
N HIS A 6 -16.24 2.13 -3.90
CA HIS A 6 -16.39 2.90 -2.66
C HIS A 6 -16.15 2.02 -1.45
N GLY A 7 -15.46 2.57 -0.44
CA GLY A 7 -15.17 1.89 0.81
C GLY A 7 -16.43 1.64 1.61
N MET A 8 -16.70 0.37 1.91
CA MET A 8 -17.73 -0.06 2.86
C MET A 8 -17.05 -0.48 4.16
N LEU A 9 -17.36 0.21 5.25
CA LEU A 9 -16.90 -0.17 6.57
C LEU A 9 -17.74 -1.33 7.09
N HIS A 10 -17.09 -2.28 7.75
CA HIS A 10 -17.72 -3.38 8.47
C HIS A 10 -17.15 -3.38 9.89
N VAL A 11 -18.02 -3.27 10.91
CA VAL A 11 -17.60 -3.25 12.32
C VAL A 11 -18.38 -4.28 13.11
N VAL A 12 -17.66 -5.04 13.94
CA VAL A 12 -18.19 -6.00 14.91
C VAL A 12 -17.80 -5.54 16.31
N TYR A 13 -18.78 -5.15 17.11
CA TYR A 13 -18.56 -4.71 18.49
C TYR A 13 -18.70 -5.89 19.44
N PHE A 14 -17.71 -6.06 20.31
CA PHE A 14 -17.72 -7.03 21.40
C PHE A 14 -17.88 -6.28 22.72
N ASN A 15 -19.03 -6.42 23.37
CA ASN A 15 -19.32 -5.78 24.65
C ASN A 15 -19.55 -6.84 25.73
N LYS A 16 -18.87 -6.73 26.87
CA LYS A 16 -19.08 -7.63 28.01
C LYS A 16 -19.86 -6.89 29.09
N SER A 17 -21.02 -7.40 29.45
CA SER A 17 -21.84 -6.83 30.52
C SER A 17 -21.14 -6.99 31.88
N GLY A 18 -21.58 -6.21 32.89
CA GLY A 18 -21.09 -6.35 34.27
C GLY A 18 -21.38 -7.73 34.89
N LEU A 19 -22.33 -8.49 34.33
CA LEU A 19 -22.65 -9.86 34.72
C LEU A 19 -21.80 -10.92 33.98
N GLY A 20 -20.91 -10.47 33.09
CA GLY A 20 -19.98 -11.34 32.35
C GLY A 20 -20.51 -11.86 31.01
N GLU A 21 -21.70 -11.45 30.57
CA GLU A 21 -22.31 -11.87 29.31
C GLU A 21 -21.73 -11.09 28.13
N TRP A 22 -21.41 -11.79 27.04
CA TRP A 22 -20.94 -11.16 25.80
C TRP A 22 -22.12 -10.81 24.90
N ARG A 23 -22.21 -9.55 24.50
CA ARG A 23 -23.07 -9.06 23.41
C ARG A 23 -22.20 -8.70 22.22
N ILE A 24 -22.49 -9.35 21.09
CA ILE A 24 -21.86 -9.06 19.80
C ILE A 24 -22.87 -8.31 18.92
N SER A 25 -22.45 -7.23 18.29
CA SER A 25 -23.29 -6.50 17.34
C SER A 25 -22.50 -6.12 16.09
N TYR A 26 -23.19 -5.99 14.97
CA TYR A 26 -22.59 -5.71 13.67
C TYR A 26 -23.23 -4.48 13.05
N ARG A 27 -22.40 -3.66 12.39
CA ARG A 27 -22.84 -2.54 11.56
C ARG A 27 -21.96 -2.45 10.32
N ASN A 28 -22.54 -2.03 9.21
CA ASN A 28 -21.80 -1.55 8.06
C ASN A 28 -22.30 -0.18 7.64
N LYS A 29 -21.42 0.60 7.00
CA LYS A 29 -21.75 1.87 6.38
C LYS A 29 -20.70 2.22 5.34
N PHE A 30 -21.12 2.75 4.20
CA PHE A 30 -20.17 3.32 3.25
C PHE A 30 -19.47 4.53 3.85
N VAL A 31 -18.19 4.70 3.56
CA VAL A 31 -17.48 5.95 3.86
C VAL A 31 -18.12 7.06 3.03
N ASP A 32 -18.65 8.09 3.69
CA ASP A 32 -19.25 9.26 3.04
C ASP A 32 -18.13 10.18 2.51
N SER A 33 -17.27 9.68 1.61
CA SER A 33 -16.17 10.44 0.99
C SER A 33 -16.69 11.52 0.06
N ASP A 34 -15.88 12.55 -0.21
CA ASP A 34 -16.26 13.67 -1.08
C ASP A 34 -16.81 13.17 -2.43
N THR A 35 -16.13 12.21 -3.03
CA THR A 35 -16.49 11.66 -4.33
C THR A 35 -17.70 10.74 -4.28
N PHE A 36 -17.95 10.07 -3.15
CA PHE A 36 -19.16 9.28 -2.97
C PHE A 36 -20.39 10.16 -2.80
N GLN A 37 -20.26 11.28 -2.09
CA GLN A 37 -21.33 12.27 -1.97
C GLN A 37 -21.71 12.83 -3.35
N LEU A 38 -20.72 13.20 -4.17
CA LEU A 38 -20.94 13.69 -5.54
C LEU A 38 -21.68 12.69 -6.45
N GLU A 39 -21.36 11.39 -6.35
CA GLU A 39 -22.06 10.35 -7.12
C GLU A 39 -23.46 10.08 -6.57
N ARG A 40 -23.63 10.11 -5.24
CA ARG A 40 -24.94 9.93 -4.60
C ARG A 40 -25.93 11.03 -4.97
N GLU A 41 -25.48 12.28 -5.01
CA GLU A 41 -26.32 13.42 -5.45
C GLU A 41 -26.84 13.26 -6.88
N LYS A 42 -26.04 12.63 -7.75
CA LYS A 42 -26.39 12.39 -9.16
C LYS A 42 -27.13 11.06 -9.37
N ASN A 43 -27.19 10.20 -8.34
CA ASN A 43 -27.72 8.83 -8.41
C ASN A 43 -27.09 7.99 -9.54
N GLU A 44 -25.81 8.19 -9.81
CA GLU A 44 -25.08 7.60 -10.94
C GLU A 44 -23.63 7.29 -10.54
N VAL A 45 -23.08 6.17 -11.02
CA VAL A 45 -21.63 5.93 -10.98
C VAL A 45 -21.01 6.79 -12.08
N ALA A 46 -20.31 7.84 -11.68
CA ALA A 46 -20.02 8.97 -12.55
C ALA A 46 -18.51 9.19 -12.77
N PHE A 47 -17.66 8.74 -11.85
CA PHE A 47 -16.21 8.70 -12.04
C PHE A 47 -15.84 7.60 -13.03
N VAL A 48 -15.17 8.00 -14.11
CA VAL A 48 -14.63 7.04 -15.08
C VAL A 48 -13.40 6.36 -14.46
N PRO A 49 -13.32 5.02 -14.47
CA PRO A 49 -12.18 4.29 -13.96
C PRO A 49 -10.83 4.78 -14.52
N PHE A 50 -9.84 4.90 -13.63
CA PHE A 50 -8.53 5.46 -13.99
C PHE A 50 -7.51 4.35 -14.27
N ALA A 51 -7.50 3.30 -13.44
CA ALA A 51 -6.55 2.20 -13.51
C ALA A 51 -6.76 1.27 -14.72
N ASP A 52 -7.85 1.45 -15.47
CA ASP A 52 -8.36 0.44 -16.39
C ASP A 52 -8.38 0.82 -17.88
N GLY A 53 -7.95 2.02 -18.23
CA GLY A 53 -7.90 2.50 -19.61
C GLY A 53 -6.61 2.13 -20.35
N GLN A 54 -6.70 1.94 -21.67
CA GLN A 54 -5.55 2.21 -22.54
C GLN A 54 -5.12 3.67 -22.32
N LEU A 55 -3.84 3.99 -22.55
CA LEU A 55 -3.24 5.31 -22.35
C LEU A 55 -4.18 6.51 -22.62
N ASN A 56 -4.74 6.59 -23.82
CA ASN A 56 -5.62 7.70 -24.23
C ASN A 56 -6.94 7.72 -23.47
N ALA A 57 -7.46 6.54 -23.10
CA ALA A 57 -8.67 6.40 -22.33
C ALA A 57 -8.45 6.81 -20.86
N THR A 58 -7.32 6.46 -20.25
CA THR A 58 -6.98 6.89 -18.88
C THR A 58 -6.77 8.40 -18.81
N LEU A 59 -6.06 8.99 -19.78
CA LEU A 59 -5.89 10.45 -19.84
C LEU A 59 -7.22 11.16 -20.08
N ALA A 60 -8.04 10.68 -21.01
CA ALA A 60 -9.38 11.23 -21.24
C ALA A 60 -10.27 11.11 -20.00
N ALA A 61 -10.27 9.95 -19.33
CA ALA A 61 -11.00 9.73 -18.07
C ALA A 61 -10.55 10.73 -16.99
N SER A 62 -9.24 10.93 -16.85
CA SER A 62 -8.67 11.89 -15.88
C SER A 62 -9.15 13.31 -16.14
N VAL A 63 -9.06 13.77 -17.39
CA VAL A 63 -9.50 15.11 -17.79
C VAL A 63 -11.00 15.26 -17.59
N LEU A 64 -11.80 14.27 -18.00
CA LEU A 64 -13.25 14.27 -17.81
C LEU A 64 -13.62 14.31 -16.32
N ASN A 65 -12.96 13.53 -15.48
CA ASN A 65 -13.19 13.53 -14.04
C ASN A 65 -12.82 14.89 -13.42
N ILE A 66 -11.68 15.49 -13.79
CA ILE A 66 -11.29 16.83 -13.33
C ILE A 66 -12.34 17.87 -13.74
N LEU A 67 -12.77 17.87 -15.00
CA LEU A 67 -13.75 18.85 -15.50
C LEU A 67 -15.12 18.70 -14.83
N ARG A 68 -15.53 17.47 -14.46
CA ARG A 68 -16.84 17.20 -13.87
C ARG A 68 -16.87 17.30 -12.35
N PHE A 69 -15.75 17.04 -11.68
CA PHE A 69 -15.70 16.85 -10.22
C PHE A 69 -14.53 17.56 -9.52
N GLY A 70 -13.61 18.18 -10.28
CA GLY A 70 -12.41 18.81 -9.72
C GLY A 70 -11.34 17.83 -9.24
N LYS A 71 -11.55 16.52 -9.40
CA LYS A 71 -10.62 15.44 -9.01
C LYS A 71 -10.43 14.46 -10.16
N ALA A 72 -9.19 14.02 -10.40
CA ALA A 72 -8.86 13.08 -11.48
C ALA A 72 -9.28 11.64 -11.16
N VAL A 73 -9.19 11.26 -9.89
CA VAL A 73 -9.45 9.91 -9.38
C VAL A 73 -10.40 10.03 -8.18
N LYS A 74 -11.18 8.97 -7.96
CA LYS A 74 -12.12 8.85 -6.86
C LYS A 74 -11.42 8.67 -5.52
N ASP A 75 -11.98 9.25 -4.46
CA ASP A 75 -11.59 9.00 -3.07
C ASP A 75 -12.27 7.72 -2.57
N SER A 76 -11.64 6.58 -2.82
CA SER A 76 -12.24 5.27 -2.57
C SER A 76 -12.35 4.93 -1.08
N ALA A 77 -11.37 5.30 -0.26
CA ALA A 77 -11.29 4.97 1.18
C ALA A 77 -11.59 3.49 1.48
N ASN A 78 -11.09 2.58 0.64
CA ASN A 78 -11.49 1.17 0.59
C ASN A 78 -10.35 0.19 0.90
N THR A 79 -9.12 0.68 1.14
CA THR A 79 -7.95 -0.18 1.24
C THR A 79 -7.71 -0.66 2.66
N ASN A 80 -7.77 0.24 3.65
CA ASN A 80 -7.49 -0.09 5.04
C ASN A 80 -8.28 0.79 6.03
N VAL A 81 -8.41 0.30 7.26
CA VAL A 81 -8.82 1.08 8.44
C VAL A 81 -7.69 1.04 9.47
N PHE A 82 -7.27 2.19 9.98
CA PHE A 82 -6.23 2.26 11.01
C PHE A 82 -6.62 3.19 12.16
N GLU A 83 -6.02 2.97 13.32
CA GLU A 83 -6.18 3.83 14.50
C GLU A 83 -4.91 4.64 14.78
N HIS A 84 -5.09 5.92 15.09
CA HIS A 84 -4.02 6.79 15.55
C HIS A 84 -4.58 7.85 16.50
N ALA A 85 -3.87 8.15 17.58
CA ALA A 85 -4.29 9.16 18.57
C ALA A 85 -5.74 8.98 19.10
N GLY A 86 -6.19 7.73 19.26
CA GLY A 86 -7.56 7.43 19.73
C GLY A 86 -8.66 7.67 18.69
N ARG A 87 -8.30 7.96 17.43
CA ARG A 87 -9.20 8.15 16.29
C ARG A 87 -9.06 6.98 15.32
N ALA A 88 -10.11 6.71 14.55
CA ALA A 88 -10.10 5.69 13.49
C ALA A 88 -10.24 6.36 12.12
N PHE A 89 -9.56 5.78 11.13
CA PHE A 89 -9.47 6.35 9.79
C PHE A 89 -9.68 5.29 8.72
N ALA A 90 -10.39 5.63 7.65
CA ALA A 90 -10.49 4.83 6.43
C ALA A 90 -9.63 5.45 5.32
N VAL A 91 -8.86 4.64 4.59
CA VAL A 91 -7.81 5.14 3.70
C VAL A 91 -7.60 4.31 2.45
N SER A 92 -7.21 4.99 1.37
CA SER A 92 -6.61 4.46 0.14
C SER A 92 -5.48 5.40 -0.30
N GLU A 93 -4.58 4.94 -1.15
CA GLU A 93 -3.27 5.56 -1.42
C GLU A 93 -3.32 6.89 -2.18
N ASN A 94 -4.50 7.32 -2.64
CA ASN A 94 -4.65 8.45 -3.57
C ASN A 94 -5.30 9.70 -2.96
N HIS A 95 -5.60 9.71 -1.67
CA HIS A 95 -6.23 10.85 -0.98
C HIS A 95 -5.79 10.92 0.50
N LEU A 96 -6.27 11.94 1.23
CA LEU A 96 -6.12 12.02 2.69
C LEU A 96 -7.07 11.03 3.37
N PRO A 97 -6.68 10.39 4.49
CA PRO A 97 -7.54 9.42 5.16
C PRO A 97 -8.78 10.11 5.73
N TYR A 98 -9.94 9.43 5.72
CA TYR A 98 -11.18 9.96 6.26
C TYR A 98 -11.37 9.50 7.70
N GLU A 99 -11.57 10.43 8.64
CA GLU A 99 -11.82 10.11 10.04
C GLU A 99 -13.24 9.56 10.22
N ILE A 100 -13.36 8.50 11.01
CA ILE A 100 -14.59 7.74 11.22
C ILE A 100 -14.93 7.73 12.72
N ASP A 101 -16.14 8.15 13.07
CA ASP A 101 -16.68 7.92 14.41
C ASP A 101 -17.06 6.44 14.54
N ILE A 102 -16.26 5.69 15.29
CA ILE A 102 -16.46 4.25 15.48
C ILE A 102 -17.77 3.89 16.18
N ASN A 103 -18.46 4.82 16.83
CA ASN A 103 -19.70 4.50 17.55
C ASN A 103 -20.92 4.45 16.62
N ASN A 104 -20.89 5.18 15.50
CA ASN A 104 -22.01 5.31 14.54
C ASN A 104 -21.60 5.09 13.07
N LEU A 105 -20.30 4.97 12.78
CA LEU A 105 -19.67 4.89 11.46
C LEU A 105 -19.85 6.14 10.59
N ASN A 106 -20.15 7.29 11.19
CA ASN A 106 -20.20 8.55 10.46
C ASN A 106 -18.79 8.98 10.04
N THR A 107 -18.67 9.40 8.78
CA THR A 107 -17.47 10.04 8.28
C THR A 107 -17.45 11.49 8.75
N LEU A 108 -16.41 11.85 9.51
CA LEU A 108 -16.24 13.21 10.06
C LEU A 108 -15.60 14.16 9.05
N GLY A 109 -14.78 13.62 8.15
CA GLY A 109 -14.11 14.37 7.08
C GLY A 109 -12.68 13.88 6.84
N PRO A 110 -11.97 14.47 5.87
CA PRO A 110 -10.56 14.16 5.64
C PRO A 110 -9.70 14.63 6.83
N TYR A 111 -8.72 13.81 7.20
CA TYR A 111 -7.78 14.10 8.27
C TYR A 111 -6.94 15.33 7.92
N SER A 112 -6.84 16.24 8.88
CA SER A 112 -6.09 17.48 8.74
C SER A 112 -5.16 17.68 9.93
N ILE A 113 -3.87 17.91 9.64
CA ILE A 113 -2.87 18.30 10.63
C ILE A 113 -2.57 19.78 10.42
N SER A 114 -3.61 20.61 10.55
CA SER A 114 -3.56 22.05 10.24
C SER A 114 -2.95 22.36 8.86
N GLY A 115 -3.21 21.50 7.87
CA GLY A 115 -2.66 21.63 6.51
C GLY A 115 -1.17 21.30 6.34
N ALA A 116 -0.47 20.83 7.38
CA ALA A 116 0.96 20.51 7.31
C ALA A 116 1.28 19.34 6.35
N TRP A 117 0.32 18.41 6.20
CA TRP A 117 0.36 17.33 5.22
C TRP A 117 -0.69 17.56 4.12
N SER A 118 -0.26 17.41 2.86
CA SER A 118 -1.07 17.66 1.67
C SER A 118 -0.82 16.64 0.55
N GLN A 119 -0.12 15.56 0.87
CA GLN A 119 0.22 14.50 -0.08
C GLN A 119 -0.81 13.39 0.02
N PRO A 120 -0.90 12.50 -0.99
CA PRO A 120 -1.59 11.23 -0.83
C PRO A 120 -1.06 10.47 0.39
N PHE A 121 -1.88 9.63 0.98
CA PHE A 121 -1.57 8.99 2.26
C PHE A 121 -1.54 7.47 2.09
N THR A 122 -0.46 6.82 2.49
CA THR A 122 -0.35 5.36 2.44
C THR A 122 -1.49 4.68 3.20
N SER A 123 -2.03 3.60 2.64
CA SER A 123 -2.98 2.76 3.37
C SER A 123 -2.32 1.93 4.47
N HIS A 124 -0.99 1.90 4.56
CA HIS A 124 -0.22 1.11 5.52
C HIS A 124 0.66 1.97 6.43
N PRO A 125 0.11 2.97 7.12
CA PRO A 125 0.91 3.77 8.04
C PRO A 125 1.39 2.89 9.20
N LYS A 126 2.59 3.17 9.74
CA LYS A 126 3.17 2.35 10.80
C LYS A 126 3.36 3.16 12.08
N LYS A 127 2.71 2.72 13.15
CA LYS A 127 2.87 3.30 14.49
C LYS A 127 4.15 2.79 15.14
N ILE A 128 4.97 3.72 15.64
CA ILE A 128 6.25 3.40 16.27
C ILE A 128 6.03 2.94 17.70
N GLN A 129 6.57 1.77 18.03
CA GLN A 129 6.57 1.28 19.40
C GLN A 129 7.44 2.18 20.29
N GLY A 130 6.94 2.52 21.47
CA GLY A 130 7.59 3.46 22.39
C GLY A 130 7.04 4.88 22.27
N SER A 131 7.33 5.60 21.19
CA SER A 131 6.86 6.99 21.05
C SER A 131 5.38 7.12 20.70
N GLY A 132 4.83 6.13 19.99
CA GLY A 132 3.47 6.17 19.47
C GLY A 132 3.30 7.04 18.22
N ASP A 133 4.38 7.62 17.69
CA ASP A 133 4.34 8.43 16.47
C ASP A 133 3.96 7.57 15.26
N LEU A 134 3.36 8.18 14.24
CA LEU A 134 2.89 7.51 13.05
C LEU A 134 3.77 7.87 11.85
N VAL A 135 4.41 6.86 11.24
CA VAL A 135 5.15 7.01 10.00
C VAL A 135 4.21 6.80 8.81
N ILE A 136 4.30 7.73 7.87
CA ILE A 136 3.45 7.80 6.69
C ILE A 136 4.30 8.07 5.46
N MET A 137 3.74 7.78 4.28
CA MET A 137 4.30 8.20 3.00
C MET A 137 3.18 8.63 2.06
N GLY A 138 3.54 9.42 1.05
CA GLY A 138 2.71 9.75 -0.09
C GLY A 138 3.50 9.63 -1.39
N THR A 139 2.92 8.98 -2.38
CA THR A 139 3.49 8.86 -3.73
C THR A 139 2.65 9.67 -4.72
N ASN A 140 3.31 10.36 -5.65
CA ASN A 140 2.64 11.25 -6.61
C ASN A 140 3.11 11.02 -8.04
N ILE A 141 2.21 11.32 -8.98
CA ILE A 141 2.51 11.38 -10.40
C ILE A 141 3.45 12.54 -10.72
N GLU A 142 3.30 13.66 -10.00
CA GLU A 142 4.12 14.86 -10.15
C GLU A 142 5.12 15.00 -8.99
N LYS A 143 6.14 15.85 -9.15
CA LYS A 143 7.09 16.11 -8.06
C LYS A 143 6.41 16.87 -6.91
N PRO A 144 6.71 16.56 -5.64
CA PRO A 144 7.60 15.48 -5.20
C PRO A 144 6.97 14.09 -5.33
N HIS A 145 7.67 13.15 -5.99
CA HIS A 145 7.15 11.82 -6.32
C HIS A 145 7.01 10.90 -5.11
N TYR A 146 7.82 11.12 -4.06
CA TYR A 146 7.74 10.38 -2.81
C TYR A 146 8.05 11.31 -1.65
N VAL A 147 7.10 11.46 -0.74
CA VAL A 147 7.27 12.23 0.50
C VAL A 147 7.06 11.30 1.68
N LEU A 148 7.99 11.30 2.63
CA LEU A 148 7.84 10.62 3.93
C LEU A 148 7.43 11.64 4.98
N GLY A 149 6.55 11.23 5.90
CA GLY A 149 6.15 12.03 7.05
C GLY A 149 6.20 11.24 8.35
N VAL A 150 6.35 11.96 9.47
CA VAL A 150 6.20 11.42 10.83
C VAL A 150 5.23 12.32 11.58
N ILE A 151 4.12 11.77 12.04
CA ILE A 151 3.08 12.47 12.80
C ILE A 151 3.24 12.13 14.28
N SER A 152 3.08 13.11 15.16
CA SER A 152 3.14 12.90 16.61
C SER A 152 2.08 11.92 17.10
N SER A 153 2.35 11.28 18.24
CA SER A 153 1.44 10.33 18.89
C SER A 153 0.05 10.87 19.26
N ASP A 154 -0.09 12.18 19.45
CA ASP A 154 -1.37 12.89 19.62
C ASP A 154 -2.09 13.18 18.29
N GLY A 155 -1.43 12.98 17.15
CA GLY A 155 -1.95 13.26 15.82
C GLY A 155 -2.04 14.74 15.45
N GLU A 156 -1.56 15.65 16.29
CA GLU A 156 -1.78 17.09 16.10
C GLU A 156 -0.62 17.81 15.40
N ARG A 157 0.55 17.16 15.29
CA ARG A 157 1.75 17.77 14.70
C ARG A 157 2.45 16.86 13.71
N LEU A 158 2.93 17.46 12.63
CA LEU A 158 3.85 16.82 11.71
C LEU A 158 5.27 17.06 12.24
N LEU A 159 5.89 16.01 12.77
CA LEU A 159 7.23 16.03 13.36
C LEU A 159 8.33 16.02 12.29
N HIS A 160 8.05 15.42 11.14
CA HIS A 160 8.99 15.32 10.02
C HIS A 160 8.26 15.29 8.70
N LYS A 161 8.86 15.88 7.66
CA LYS A 161 8.41 15.78 6.28
C LYS A 161 9.58 15.97 5.34
N VAL A 162 9.81 14.97 4.49
CA VAL A 162 10.96 14.95 3.60
C VAL A 162 10.56 14.41 2.24
N ASP A 163 10.93 15.13 1.18
CA ASP A 163 10.91 14.64 -0.20
C ASP A 163 12.15 13.76 -0.43
N LEU A 164 11.93 12.50 -0.76
CA LEU A 164 13.00 11.51 -0.97
C LEU A 164 13.65 11.59 -2.36
N LYS A 165 13.29 12.59 -3.18
CA LYS A 165 13.94 12.90 -4.46
C LYS A 165 13.91 11.76 -5.48
N PHE A 166 12.87 10.93 -5.45
CA PHE A 166 12.62 9.97 -6.51
C PHE A 166 12.49 10.71 -7.84
N GLU A 167 13.12 10.18 -8.89
CA GLU A 167 13.15 10.82 -10.22
C GLU A 167 11.82 10.69 -10.97
N GLU A 168 11.02 9.69 -10.62
CA GLU A 168 9.75 9.35 -11.25
C GLU A 168 8.75 8.80 -10.22
N GLY A 169 7.46 8.86 -10.57
CA GLY A 169 6.39 8.27 -9.77
C GLY A 169 6.52 6.75 -9.69
N LYS A 170 6.39 6.20 -8.49
CA LYS A 170 6.44 4.76 -8.23
C LYS A 170 5.27 4.33 -7.36
N PHE A 171 4.69 3.19 -7.70
CA PHE A 171 3.63 2.58 -6.90
C PHE A 171 4.25 1.80 -5.74
N ILE A 172 4.40 2.48 -4.61
CA ILE A 172 4.90 1.90 -3.38
C ILE A 172 3.71 1.75 -2.43
N HIS A 173 3.30 0.51 -2.17
CA HIS A 173 2.07 0.18 -1.43
C HIS A 173 2.24 0.31 0.08
N ASP A 174 3.33 -0.27 0.58
CA ASP A 174 3.61 -0.39 2.01
C ASP A 174 4.99 0.21 2.34
N ILE A 175 5.15 0.62 3.59
CA ILE A 175 6.36 1.18 4.16
C ILE A 175 6.75 0.38 5.40
N GLY A 176 8.03 0.04 5.53
CA GLY A 176 8.51 -0.63 6.73
C GLY A 176 9.05 0.37 7.76
N VAL A 177 9.05 -0.03 9.03
CA VAL A 177 9.71 0.72 10.09
C VAL A 177 10.44 -0.27 11.00
N THR A 178 11.57 0.14 11.56
CA THR A 178 12.21 -0.51 12.70
C THR A 178 12.16 0.42 13.92
N THR A 179 12.87 0.12 15.00
CA THR A 179 13.00 1.07 16.11
C THR A 179 13.65 2.40 15.69
N ARG A 180 14.66 2.36 14.81
CA ARG A 180 15.45 3.54 14.41
C ARG A 180 15.23 4.00 12.97
N TYR A 181 14.74 3.14 12.09
CA TYR A 181 14.76 3.38 10.65
C TYR A 181 13.36 3.35 10.01
N ASN A 182 13.22 4.09 8.91
CA ASN A 182 12.21 3.91 7.89
C ASN A 182 12.78 2.99 6.80
N ILE A 183 11.97 2.07 6.30
CA ILE A 183 12.34 1.11 5.26
C ILE A 183 11.55 1.44 4.00
N ILE A 184 12.28 1.87 2.96
CA ILE A 184 11.72 2.35 1.70
C ILE A 184 11.86 1.25 0.66
N MET A 185 10.72 0.74 0.18
CA MET A 185 10.70 -0.27 -0.87
C MET A 185 10.76 0.41 -2.24
N ASP A 186 11.82 0.16 -3.01
CA ASP A 186 12.02 0.74 -4.33
C ASP A 186 12.05 -0.35 -5.41
N TYR A 187 10.87 -0.81 -5.82
CA TYR A 187 10.70 -1.82 -6.87
C TYR A 187 10.20 -1.18 -8.19
N PRO A 188 10.38 -1.83 -9.36
CA PRO A 188 10.27 -1.20 -10.66
C PRO A 188 8.83 -1.07 -11.19
N LEU A 189 7.87 -0.76 -10.31
CA LEU A 189 6.49 -0.46 -10.68
C LEU A 189 6.33 1.06 -10.79
N ARG A 190 6.52 1.56 -12.01
CA ARG A 190 6.61 2.99 -12.30
C ARG A 190 5.28 3.48 -12.84
N PHE A 191 4.88 4.70 -12.47
CA PHE A 191 3.74 5.37 -13.07
C PHE A 191 3.99 6.85 -13.32
N GLY A 192 3.39 7.39 -14.37
CA GLY A 192 3.27 8.84 -14.51
C GLY A 192 3.21 9.38 -15.94
N ILE A 193 2.75 10.63 -16.05
CA ILE A 193 2.50 11.31 -17.32
C ILE A 193 3.79 11.59 -18.09
N SER A 194 4.91 11.84 -17.40
CA SER A 194 6.22 12.04 -18.05
C SER A 194 6.66 10.85 -18.90
N ARG A 195 6.25 9.63 -18.52
CA ARG A 195 6.50 8.40 -19.29
C ARG A 195 5.69 8.39 -20.58
N THR A 196 4.46 8.87 -20.51
CA THR A 196 3.58 9.01 -21.67
C THR A 196 4.14 9.96 -22.71
N LEU A 197 4.75 11.08 -22.28
CA LEU A 197 5.45 12.00 -23.19
C LEU A 197 6.61 11.32 -23.93
N LEU A 198 7.19 10.27 -23.35
CA LEU A 198 8.22 9.42 -23.95
C LEU A 198 7.64 8.20 -24.70
N GLN A 199 6.33 8.18 -24.98
CA GLN A 199 5.61 7.07 -25.62
C GLN A 199 5.69 5.73 -24.86
N LYS A 200 5.92 5.78 -23.56
CA LYS A 200 5.90 4.60 -22.66
C LYS A 200 4.52 4.44 -22.00
N PRO A 201 4.17 3.22 -21.55
CA PRO A 201 2.93 2.98 -20.80
C PRO A 201 2.84 3.86 -19.55
N PHE A 202 1.61 4.28 -19.20
CA PHE A 202 1.34 5.09 -18.01
C PHE A 202 1.73 4.36 -16.71
N ILE A 203 1.46 3.04 -16.64
CA ILE A 203 1.98 2.13 -15.62
C ILE A 203 2.86 1.10 -16.32
N GLU A 204 4.08 0.90 -15.82
CA GLU A 204 4.99 -0.11 -16.33
C GLU A 204 5.61 -0.90 -15.17
N ASN A 205 5.58 -2.23 -15.32
CA ASN A 205 6.36 -3.14 -14.48
C ASN A 205 7.65 -3.54 -15.21
N ASP A 206 8.74 -2.85 -14.88
CA ASP A 206 10.05 -3.07 -15.49
C ASP A 206 10.82 -4.17 -14.74
N MET A 207 10.44 -5.42 -14.99
CA MET A 207 11.12 -6.59 -14.40
C MET A 207 12.58 -6.79 -14.87
N ASN A 208 13.09 -5.95 -15.78
CA ASN A 208 14.51 -5.92 -16.14
C ASN A 208 15.28 -4.81 -15.41
N GLY A 209 14.59 -3.94 -14.67
CA GLY A 209 15.17 -2.88 -13.86
C GLY A 209 15.83 -3.38 -12.59
N LYS A 210 16.23 -2.42 -11.74
CA LYS A 210 16.77 -2.70 -10.40
C LYS A 210 15.67 -2.55 -9.36
N SER A 211 15.62 -3.49 -8.41
CA SER A 211 14.91 -3.32 -7.15
C SER A 211 15.91 -2.96 -6.06
N ARG A 212 15.52 -2.06 -5.16
CA ARG A 212 16.34 -1.65 -4.02
C ARG A 212 15.50 -1.56 -2.76
N ILE A 213 16.15 -1.71 -1.61
CA ILE A 213 15.56 -1.38 -0.32
C ILE A 213 16.41 -0.31 0.35
N GLY A 214 15.78 0.79 0.73
CA GLY A 214 16.41 1.91 1.41
C GLY A 214 16.24 1.81 2.92
N VAL A 215 17.33 1.96 3.67
CA VAL A 215 17.31 2.11 5.12
C VAL A 215 17.62 3.56 5.46
N MET A 216 16.63 4.28 5.97
CA MET A 216 16.75 5.71 6.30
C MET A 216 16.56 5.92 7.80
N PRO A 217 17.43 6.68 8.50
CA PRO A 217 17.15 7.11 9.87
C PRO A 217 15.76 7.74 10.00
N ARG A 218 15.06 7.55 11.13
CA ARG A 218 13.65 7.96 11.31
C ARG A 218 13.37 9.40 10.84
N PHE A 219 14.27 10.31 11.21
CA PHE A 219 14.20 11.75 10.94
C PHE A 219 15.26 12.20 9.91
N GLY A 220 15.80 11.27 9.14
CA GLY A 220 16.78 11.55 8.09
C GLY A 220 16.16 12.16 6.83
N ASP A 221 17.00 12.44 5.85
CA ASP A 221 16.65 12.96 4.53
C ASP A 221 17.04 11.99 3.40
N ALA A 222 16.85 12.42 2.15
CA ALA A 222 17.17 11.64 0.96
C ALA A 222 18.65 11.22 0.86
N GLU A 223 19.58 12.04 1.38
CA GLU A 223 21.02 11.77 1.35
C GLU A 223 21.44 10.77 2.43
N SER A 224 20.66 10.69 3.51
CA SER A 224 20.88 9.75 4.61
C SER A 224 20.44 8.30 4.33
N ILE A 225 19.82 8.03 3.18
CA ILE A 225 19.33 6.69 2.83
C ILE A 225 20.48 5.80 2.41
N ILE A 226 20.63 4.66 3.09
CA ILE A 226 21.52 3.59 2.66
C ILE A 226 20.73 2.63 1.76
N TRP A 227 21.09 2.58 0.48
CA TRP A 227 20.42 1.74 -0.51
C TRP A 227 21.10 0.38 -0.67
N PHE A 228 20.29 -0.67 -0.68
CA PHE A 228 20.71 -2.04 -0.93
C PHE A 228 20.08 -2.54 -2.22
N ASP A 229 20.90 -2.98 -3.17
CA ASP A 229 20.41 -3.70 -4.35
C ASP A 229 19.88 -5.08 -3.90
N VAL A 230 18.73 -5.49 -4.45
CA VAL A 230 18.06 -6.78 -4.18
C VAL A 230 17.54 -7.40 -5.47
N GLU A 231 17.24 -8.69 -5.45
CA GLU A 231 16.63 -9.37 -6.57
C GLU A 231 15.33 -8.68 -6.99
N ASN A 232 15.12 -8.56 -8.31
CA ASN A 232 13.98 -7.82 -8.84
C ASN A 232 12.65 -8.48 -8.45
N HIS A 233 11.69 -7.68 -7.99
CA HIS A 233 10.39 -8.14 -7.51
C HIS A 233 9.39 -6.99 -7.41
N CYS A 234 8.11 -7.31 -7.17
CA CYS A 234 7.16 -6.40 -6.55
C CYS A 234 6.85 -6.88 -5.14
N SER A 235 6.51 -5.97 -4.23
CA SER A 235 6.00 -6.31 -2.90
C SER A 235 4.85 -5.37 -2.57
N TYR A 236 3.70 -5.94 -2.19
CA TYR A 236 2.59 -5.14 -1.72
C TYR A 236 2.60 -5.07 -0.19
N HIS A 237 2.60 -6.21 0.52
CA HIS A 237 2.53 -6.20 1.98
C HIS A 237 3.85 -6.61 2.64
N LEU A 238 4.23 -5.86 3.67
CA LEU A 238 5.30 -6.21 4.59
C LEU A 238 4.74 -6.88 5.85
N PHE A 239 5.49 -7.82 6.40
CA PHE A 239 5.13 -8.56 7.61
C PHE A 239 5.60 -7.75 8.81
N ASN A 240 6.90 -7.46 8.82
CA ASN A 240 7.57 -6.67 9.82
C ASN A 240 8.96 -6.28 9.32
N CYS A 241 9.53 -5.24 9.92
CA CYS A 241 10.94 -4.93 9.80
C CYS A 241 11.52 -4.79 11.21
N PHE A 242 12.73 -5.25 11.43
CA PHE A 242 13.37 -5.14 12.73
C PHE A 242 14.89 -5.15 12.59
N GLU A 243 15.55 -4.69 13.64
CA GLU A 243 17.01 -4.65 13.70
C GLU A 243 17.56 -5.93 14.37
N GLY A 244 18.75 -6.35 13.96
CA GLY A 244 19.45 -7.50 14.51
C GLY A 244 20.97 -7.31 14.41
N GLY A 245 21.60 -6.86 15.49
CA GLY A 245 23.01 -6.48 15.45
C GLY A 245 23.21 -5.35 14.43
N ASN A 246 24.06 -5.60 13.43
CA ASN A 246 24.38 -4.65 12.36
C ASN A 246 23.47 -4.80 11.13
N GLU A 247 22.42 -5.61 11.22
CA GLU A 247 21.48 -5.85 10.12
C GLU A 247 20.11 -5.21 10.38
N VAL A 248 19.49 -4.77 9.30
CA VAL A 248 18.06 -4.55 9.23
C VAL A 248 17.44 -5.73 8.48
N VAL A 249 16.50 -6.40 9.13
CA VAL A 249 15.74 -7.52 8.56
C VAL A 249 14.38 -7.01 8.11
N VAL A 250 14.07 -7.20 6.83
CA VAL A 250 12.79 -6.88 6.21
C VAL A 250 12.12 -8.20 5.85
N ARG A 251 10.90 -8.42 6.34
CA ARG A 251 10.09 -9.58 5.95
C ARG A 251 8.87 -9.09 5.20
N GLY A 252 8.64 -9.65 4.03
CA GLY A 252 7.59 -9.19 3.12
C GLY A 252 7.09 -10.27 2.19
N CYS A 253 6.03 -9.93 1.48
CA CYS A 253 5.44 -10.74 0.44
C CYS A 253 6.10 -10.39 -0.90
N ARG A 254 6.92 -11.29 -1.44
CA ARG A 254 7.61 -11.11 -2.72
C ARG A 254 6.81 -11.70 -3.86
N ILE A 255 6.66 -10.93 -4.94
CA ILE A 255 6.02 -11.33 -6.20
C ILE A 255 7.02 -11.12 -7.34
N LEU A 256 7.11 -12.06 -8.28
CA LEU A 256 8.07 -12.01 -9.39
C LEU A 256 7.54 -11.23 -10.61
N GLY A 257 6.24 -10.92 -10.63
CA GLY A 257 5.61 -9.96 -11.53
C GLY A 257 4.88 -8.87 -10.75
N SER A 258 3.81 -8.32 -11.34
CA SER A 258 2.93 -7.33 -10.70
C SER A 258 1.49 -7.76 -10.90
N VAL A 259 0.69 -7.72 -9.83
CA VAL A 259 -0.76 -7.96 -9.92
C VAL A 259 -1.43 -6.81 -10.66
N ILE A 260 -0.89 -5.60 -10.54
CA ILE A 260 -1.28 -4.46 -11.36
C ILE A 260 -0.84 -4.76 -12.80
N HIS A 261 -1.83 -4.99 -13.67
CA HIS A 261 -1.62 -5.31 -15.06
C HIS A 261 -0.94 -4.14 -15.79
N SER A 262 -0.01 -4.46 -16.69
CA SER A 262 0.59 -3.48 -17.62
C SER A 262 0.34 -3.94 -19.06
N ASP A 263 0.32 -3.00 -20.00
CA ASP A 263 0.07 -3.28 -21.42
C ASP A 263 1.12 -4.19 -22.08
N ARG A 264 2.17 -4.58 -21.35
CA ARG A 264 3.22 -5.51 -21.80
C ARG A 264 2.67 -6.89 -22.12
N HIS A 265 1.64 -7.35 -21.40
CA HIS A 265 1.03 -8.66 -21.61
C HIS A 265 -0.31 -8.47 -22.34
N ARG A 266 -0.46 -9.05 -23.53
CA ARG A 266 -1.72 -9.04 -24.30
C ARG A 266 -2.69 -10.10 -23.77
N VAL A 267 -2.95 -10.09 -22.46
CA VAL A 267 -3.80 -11.07 -21.78
C VAL A 267 -5.08 -10.37 -21.30
N ASP A 268 -6.21 -11.09 -21.34
CA ASP A 268 -7.43 -10.61 -20.73
C ASP A 268 -7.23 -10.32 -19.23
N LYS A 269 -7.62 -9.12 -18.78
CA LYS A 269 -7.41 -8.67 -17.40
C LYS A 269 -8.07 -9.57 -16.35
N SER A 270 -9.28 -10.06 -16.61
CA SER A 270 -9.96 -10.95 -15.67
C SER A 270 -9.16 -12.24 -15.47
N LYS A 271 -8.55 -12.74 -16.55
CA LYS A 271 -7.63 -13.88 -16.50
C LYS A 271 -6.31 -13.54 -15.81
N TRP A 272 -5.77 -12.34 -15.99
CA TRP A 272 -4.56 -11.88 -15.30
C TRP A 272 -4.71 -11.91 -13.78
N TYR A 273 -5.80 -11.34 -13.26
CA TYR A 273 -6.08 -11.38 -11.82
C TYR A 273 -6.27 -12.81 -11.30
N GLY A 274 -6.92 -13.68 -12.09
CA GLY A 274 -7.02 -15.10 -11.78
C GLY A 274 -5.67 -15.75 -11.50
N ARG A 275 -4.62 -15.42 -12.29
CA ARG A 275 -3.27 -15.98 -12.12
C ARG A 275 -2.58 -15.61 -10.81
N ALA A 276 -3.04 -14.57 -10.10
CA ALA A 276 -2.48 -14.18 -8.81
C ALA A 276 -3.06 -14.98 -7.63
N PHE A 277 -4.27 -15.53 -7.78
CA PHE A 277 -5.03 -16.11 -6.67
C PHE A 277 -5.51 -17.55 -6.90
N LEU A 278 -5.53 -18.03 -8.15
CA LEU A 278 -5.96 -19.36 -8.51
C LEU A 278 -4.75 -20.25 -8.80
N GLN A 279 -4.84 -21.53 -8.45
CA GLN A 279 -3.81 -22.48 -8.86
C GLN A 279 -3.79 -22.62 -10.38
N PRO A 280 -2.61 -22.76 -11.01
CA PRO A 280 -2.54 -22.91 -12.45
C PRO A 280 -3.06 -24.29 -12.86
N ASP A 281 -4.08 -24.30 -13.70
CA ASP A 281 -4.57 -25.51 -14.34
C ASP A 281 -3.74 -25.77 -15.60
N LYS A 282 -2.85 -26.78 -15.55
CA LYS A 282 -1.95 -27.12 -16.67
C LYS A 282 -2.67 -27.67 -17.90
N ASP A 283 -3.90 -28.13 -17.73
CA ASP A 283 -4.72 -28.67 -18.83
C ASP A 283 -5.57 -27.56 -19.48
N SER A 284 -5.60 -26.36 -18.89
CA SER A 284 -6.29 -25.20 -19.44
C SER A 284 -5.60 -24.66 -20.69
N LYS A 285 -6.40 -24.25 -21.69
CA LYS A 285 -5.91 -23.56 -22.89
C LYS A 285 -5.29 -22.19 -22.60
N ASP A 286 -5.57 -21.62 -21.43
CA ASP A 286 -5.02 -20.35 -20.97
C ASP A 286 -3.72 -20.51 -20.16
N PHE A 287 -3.27 -21.74 -19.89
CA PHE A 287 -2.02 -21.99 -19.18
C PHE A 287 -0.83 -21.43 -19.98
N ASP A 288 0.00 -20.66 -19.32
CA ASP A 288 1.25 -20.11 -19.84
C ASP A 288 2.34 -20.29 -18.78
N PRO A 289 3.28 -21.24 -18.97
CA PRO A 289 4.33 -21.53 -17.99
C PRO A 289 5.30 -20.36 -17.76
N SER A 290 5.30 -19.34 -18.64
CA SER A 290 6.10 -18.12 -18.46
C SER A 290 5.41 -17.09 -17.55
N LEU A 291 4.08 -17.19 -17.37
CA LEU A 291 3.27 -16.24 -16.59
C LEU A 291 2.68 -16.89 -15.34
N ASP A 292 2.35 -18.17 -15.37
CA ASP A 292 1.68 -18.85 -14.28
C ASP A 292 2.61 -19.05 -13.08
N GLY A 293 2.19 -18.49 -11.94
CA GLY A 293 2.90 -18.54 -10.67
C GLY A 293 3.90 -17.40 -10.44
N ILE A 294 4.15 -16.51 -11.44
CA ILE A 294 4.98 -15.31 -11.24
C ILE A 294 4.26 -14.27 -10.37
N LEU A 295 2.93 -14.30 -10.38
CA LEU A 295 2.07 -13.41 -9.57
C LEU A 295 1.81 -13.94 -8.16
N PHE A 296 2.27 -15.15 -7.84
CA PHE A 296 2.12 -15.71 -6.50
C PHE A 296 3.01 -14.98 -5.51
N SER A 297 2.35 -14.36 -4.55
CA SER A 297 2.93 -13.74 -3.38
C SER A 297 3.51 -14.80 -2.45
N ARG A 298 4.76 -14.62 -2.01
CA ARG A 298 5.47 -15.61 -1.19
C ARG A 298 6.23 -14.92 -0.05
N PRO A 299 6.22 -15.50 1.17
CA PRO A 299 7.01 -14.99 2.29
C PRO A 299 8.51 -14.98 1.96
N TYR A 300 9.12 -13.81 2.10
CA TYR A 300 10.51 -13.55 1.75
C TYR A 300 11.18 -12.66 2.80
N GLU A 301 12.47 -12.86 3.01
CA GLU A 301 13.29 -12.11 3.97
C GLU A 301 14.48 -11.48 3.25
N TRP A 302 14.72 -10.20 3.52
CA TRP A 302 15.92 -9.47 3.15
C TRP A 302 16.67 -9.06 4.42
N LYS A 303 17.94 -9.42 4.53
CA LYS A 303 18.85 -9.00 5.60
C LYS A 303 19.85 -8.01 5.01
N LEU A 304 19.77 -6.78 5.47
CA LEU A 304 20.52 -5.64 4.96
C LEU A 304 21.60 -5.29 5.98
N ASN A 305 22.86 -5.61 5.68
CA ASN A 305 23.97 -5.37 6.61
C ASN A 305 24.48 -3.93 6.46
N LEU A 306 24.31 -3.11 7.51
CA LEU A 306 24.64 -1.69 7.51
C LEU A 306 26.15 -1.40 7.53
N GLU A 307 26.98 -2.35 7.96
CA GLU A 307 28.44 -2.17 7.99
C GLU A 307 29.10 -2.59 6.68
N SER A 308 28.74 -3.76 6.14
CA SER A 308 29.34 -4.29 4.92
C SER A 308 28.65 -3.78 3.64
N GLY A 309 27.43 -3.24 3.75
CA GLY A 309 26.61 -2.87 2.59
C GLY A 309 26.08 -4.07 1.79
N THR A 310 26.17 -5.28 2.32
CA THR A 310 25.74 -6.51 1.62
C THR A 310 24.32 -6.91 1.98
N THR A 311 23.62 -7.52 1.01
CA THR A 311 22.30 -8.12 1.20
C THR A 311 22.39 -9.64 1.22
N ASN A 312 21.67 -10.29 2.15
CA ASN A 312 21.34 -11.72 2.08
C ASN A 312 19.82 -11.85 2.03
N GLU A 313 19.29 -12.55 1.02
CA GLU A 313 17.85 -12.62 0.80
C GLU A 313 17.37 -14.02 0.41
N GLY A 314 16.14 -14.37 0.78
CA GLY A 314 15.62 -15.72 0.56
C GLY A 314 14.17 -15.95 0.99
N TYR A 315 13.60 -17.07 0.55
CA TYR A 315 12.26 -17.48 0.95
C TYR A 315 12.24 -17.95 2.41
N ILE A 316 11.30 -17.45 3.20
CA ILE A 316 11.15 -17.84 4.62
C ILE A 316 10.53 -19.24 4.73
N THR A 317 9.63 -19.57 3.81
CA THR A 317 8.91 -20.85 3.78
C THR A 317 9.42 -21.73 2.64
N SER A 318 8.70 -21.78 1.52
CA SER A 318 9.11 -22.47 0.31
C SER A 318 8.59 -21.73 -0.92
N LYS A 319 9.22 -21.99 -2.08
CA LYS A 319 8.75 -21.49 -3.38
C LYS A 319 7.37 -22.04 -3.79
N LYS A 320 6.88 -23.09 -3.12
CA LYS A 320 5.64 -23.78 -3.46
C LYS A 320 4.41 -23.22 -2.75
N VAL A 321 4.59 -22.45 -1.68
CA VAL A 321 3.49 -21.97 -0.84
C VAL A 321 3.26 -20.49 -1.12
N ALA A 322 2.12 -20.16 -1.74
CA ALA A 322 1.70 -18.79 -1.94
C ALA A 322 0.92 -18.28 -0.72
N MET A 323 1.33 -17.13 -0.17
CA MET A 323 0.71 -16.51 0.98
C MET A 323 0.75 -14.99 0.85
N ASP A 324 -0.29 -14.33 1.36
CA ASP A 324 -0.35 -12.87 1.44
C ASP A 324 -1.19 -12.44 2.67
N PHE A 325 -1.41 -11.14 2.82
CA PHE A 325 -2.09 -10.50 3.94
C PHE A 325 -1.47 -10.90 5.28
N PRO A 326 -0.16 -10.63 5.48
CA PRO A 326 0.49 -10.87 6.77
C PRO A 326 -0.16 -10.03 7.87
N VAL A 327 -0.32 -10.63 9.04
CA VAL A 327 -0.74 -9.96 10.26
C VAL A 327 0.20 -10.36 11.38
N ILE A 328 0.70 -9.37 12.11
CA ILE A 328 1.45 -9.57 13.35
C ILE A 328 0.73 -8.88 14.50
N ASN A 329 1.12 -9.17 15.73
CA ASN A 329 0.67 -8.36 16.86
C ASN A 329 1.33 -6.98 16.78
N ASP A 330 0.51 -5.94 16.73
CA ASP A 330 0.95 -4.54 16.56
C ASP A 330 2.01 -4.10 17.55
N LYS A 331 2.04 -4.68 18.77
CA LYS A 331 3.06 -4.43 19.80
C LYS A 331 4.49 -4.75 19.35
N PHE A 332 4.65 -5.48 18.25
CA PHE A 332 5.94 -5.86 17.70
C PHE A 332 6.25 -5.19 16.36
N ILE A 333 5.43 -4.26 15.87
CA ILE A 333 5.78 -3.47 14.68
C ILE A 333 7.13 -2.78 14.93
N GLY A 334 8.09 -3.01 14.06
CA GLY A 334 9.43 -2.44 14.16
C GLY A 334 10.41 -3.17 15.09
N ILE A 335 9.96 -4.22 15.76
CA ILE A 335 10.73 -4.99 16.75
C ILE A 335 10.68 -6.47 16.38
N ARG A 336 11.75 -7.21 16.70
CA ARG A 336 11.83 -8.64 16.40
C ARG A 336 10.63 -9.41 16.99
N ASN A 337 9.98 -10.20 16.15
CA ASN A 337 8.90 -11.12 16.54
C ASN A 337 9.13 -12.52 15.95
N TYR A 338 8.49 -13.51 16.59
CA TYR A 338 8.56 -14.92 16.21
C TYR A 338 7.20 -15.50 15.76
N MET A 339 6.12 -14.73 15.90
CA MET A 339 4.76 -15.16 15.54
C MET A 339 4.11 -14.16 14.60
N GLY A 340 3.44 -14.68 13.57
CA GLY A 340 2.62 -13.94 12.62
C GLY A 340 1.61 -14.90 11.98
N MET A 341 0.50 -14.35 11.50
CA MET A 341 -0.52 -15.06 10.74
C MET A 341 -0.49 -14.60 9.29
N LEU A 342 -0.85 -15.50 8.37
CA LEU A 342 -0.86 -15.25 6.93
C LEU A 342 -2.06 -15.97 6.32
N LYS A 343 -2.61 -15.41 5.24
CA LYS A 343 -3.62 -16.11 4.45
C LYS A 343 -2.93 -16.94 3.37
N LEU A 344 -3.16 -18.26 3.41
CA LEU A 344 -2.78 -19.16 2.33
C LEU A 344 -3.62 -18.82 1.09
N LEU A 345 -2.97 -18.57 -0.05
CA LEU A 345 -3.66 -18.20 -1.30
C LEU A 345 -3.96 -19.40 -2.21
N THR A 346 -3.37 -20.56 -1.94
CA THR A 346 -3.46 -21.73 -2.81
C THR A 346 -3.64 -23.00 -1.97
N HIS A 347 -4.57 -23.88 -2.34
CA HIS A 347 -4.77 -25.20 -1.72
C HIS A 347 -3.96 -26.30 -2.37
#